data_AF-A0A835SNP5-F1
#
_entry.id   AF-A0A835SNP5-F1
#
_cell.length_a   1.000
_cell.length_b   1.000
_cell.length_c   1.000
_cell.angle_alpha   90.00
_cell.angle_beta   90.00
_cell.angle_gamma   90.00
#
_symmetry.space_group_name_H-M   'P 1'
#
loop_
_entity.id
_entity.type
_entity.pdbx_description
1 polymer ?
#
loop_
_entity_poly.entity_id
_entity_poly.type
_entity_poly.pdbx_seq_one_letter_code
_entity_poly.pdbx_strand_id
1 'polypeptide(L)'
;MRCVAVRYTKYYHKLQGQELLVDLFRDEKVQEAFQVLRKGGSWGPLGGPVTKVDATLLASSLTRMDIFDKLTEASPPIVRSNGDIGKCMEDNREGFQISDLLRELILVEESENAALYSEAERDELLWRLFEHVVLGGACCQFEDKAEPYVETCKRLYKELVCAQKDPASGKVQTVSAVYKVNSIQGESGPLELYPSRSRQNFCYAAVDPVQRIVKILYHAYVPYW
;
A
#
# COMPACT_ATOMS: atom_id res chain seq x y z
N MET A 1 2.79 5.50 9.81
CA MET A 1 1.62 4.93 9.08
C MET A 1 0.38 5.11 9.94
N ARG A 2 -0.79 5.37 9.36
CA ARG A 2 -2.08 5.43 10.06
C ARG A 2 -3.14 4.64 9.30
N CYS A 3 -4.02 3.97 10.03
CA CYS A 3 -5.20 3.32 9.48
C CYS A 3 -6.45 3.94 10.13
N VAL A 4 -7.42 4.33 9.33
CA VAL A 4 -8.71 4.86 9.78
C VAL A 4 -9.82 4.02 9.17
N ALA A 5 -10.79 3.59 9.97
CA ALA A 5 -11.96 2.87 9.50
C ALA A 5 -13.21 3.74 9.66
N VAL A 6 -13.96 3.91 8.58
CA VAL A 6 -15.15 4.78 8.54
C VAL A 6 -16.30 4.02 7.92
N ARG A 7 -17.49 4.15 8.52
CA ARG A 7 -18.71 3.53 7.97
C ARG A 7 -19.35 4.46 6.96
N TYR A 8 -19.82 3.92 5.84
CA TYR A 8 -20.60 4.66 4.86
C TYR A 8 -22.02 4.10 4.75
N THR A 9 -22.99 4.96 4.43
CA THR A 9 -24.42 4.61 4.37
C THR A 9 -25.00 4.68 2.97
N LYS A 10 -24.43 5.52 2.09
CA LYS A 10 -24.83 5.64 0.70
C LYS A 10 -24.59 4.31 -0.04
N TYR A 11 -25.49 3.98 -0.96
CA TYR A 11 -25.26 2.87 -1.87
C TYR A 11 -24.02 3.15 -2.71
N TYR A 12 -23.25 2.09 -2.98
CA TYR A 12 -21.97 2.19 -3.67
C TYR A 12 -21.86 1.08 -4.72
N HIS A 13 -21.59 1.49 -5.95
CA HIS A 13 -21.18 0.61 -7.03
C HIS A 13 -19.67 0.75 -7.25
N LYS A 14 -18.96 -0.36 -7.55
CA LYS A 14 -17.49 -0.35 -7.72
C LYS A 14 -16.99 0.63 -8.79
N LEU A 15 -17.79 0.92 -9.81
CA LEU A 15 -17.44 1.90 -10.84
C LEU A 15 -17.49 3.37 -10.35
N GLN A 16 -18.13 3.62 -9.21
CA GLN A 16 -18.28 4.93 -8.59
C GLN A 16 -17.30 5.15 -7.42
N GLY A 17 -16.15 4.44 -7.45
CA GLY A 17 -15.07 4.53 -6.46
C GLY A 17 -14.71 5.96 -6.08
N GLN A 18 -14.41 6.78 -7.08
CA GLN A 18 -13.98 8.16 -6.85
C GLN A 18 -15.08 9.05 -6.25
N GLU A 19 -16.35 8.85 -6.64
CA GLU A 19 -17.49 9.59 -6.07
C GLU A 19 -17.65 9.29 -4.58
N LEU A 20 -17.56 8.00 -4.21
CA LEU A 20 -17.56 7.58 -2.81
C LEU A 20 -16.42 8.25 -2.03
N LEU A 21 -15.21 8.30 -2.61
CA LEU A 21 -14.06 8.90 -1.95
C LEU A 21 -14.19 10.43 -1.81
N VAL A 22 -14.80 11.12 -2.78
CA VAL A 22 -15.11 12.55 -2.66
C VAL A 22 -16.05 12.80 -1.49
N ASP A 23 -17.14 12.04 -1.41
CA ASP A 23 -18.09 12.14 -0.29
C ASP A 23 -17.40 11.82 1.05
N LEU A 24 -16.55 10.79 1.06
CA LEU A 24 -15.83 10.35 2.25
C LEU A 24 -14.87 11.43 2.76
N PHE A 25 -14.00 11.98 1.91
CA PHE A 25 -13.03 12.98 2.33
C PHE A 25 -13.64 14.38 2.53
N ARG A 26 -14.87 14.61 2.06
CA ARG A 26 -15.63 15.84 2.35
C ARG A 26 -16.32 15.79 3.72
N ASP A 27 -16.62 14.60 4.25
CA ASP A 27 -17.30 14.45 5.54
C ASP A 27 -16.45 14.99 6.70
N GLU A 28 -17.04 15.84 7.54
CA GLU A 28 -16.35 16.53 8.63
C GLU A 28 -15.74 15.56 9.65
N LYS A 29 -16.44 14.49 10.01
CA LYS A 29 -15.94 13.49 10.97
C LYS A 29 -14.80 12.69 10.38
N VAL A 30 -14.85 12.43 9.08
CA VAL A 30 -13.73 11.82 8.37
C VAL A 30 -12.54 12.76 8.36
N GLN A 31 -12.70 14.07 8.13
CA GLN A 31 -11.59 15.03 8.17
C GLN A 31 -10.98 15.18 9.58
N GLU A 32 -11.78 15.03 10.64
CA GLU A 32 -11.28 15.01 12.02
C GLU A 32 -10.41 13.77 12.30
N ALA A 33 -10.83 12.59 11.84
CA ALA A 33 -10.11 11.34 12.05
C ALA A 33 -8.94 11.12 11.08
N PHE A 34 -9.10 11.52 9.82
CA PHE A 34 -8.11 11.37 8.75
C PHE A 34 -7.22 12.60 8.67
N GLN A 35 -6.06 12.50 9.32
CA GLN A 35 -5.01 13.50 9.22
C GLN A 35 -3.91 13.07 8.26
N VAL A 36 -3.35 14.03 7.55
CA VAL A 36 -2.20 13.87 6.65
C VAL A 36 -0.94 14.42 7.31
N LEU A 37 0.21 13.86 6.91
CA LEU A 37 1.50 14.30 7.42
C LEU A 37 1.92 15.58 6.69
N ARG A 38 2.32 16.59 7.45
CA ARG A 38 2.77 17.89 6.95
C ARG A 38 4.29 17.98 6.94
N LYS A 39 4.81 18.97 6.21
CA LYS A 39 6.24 19.30 6.26
C LYS A 39 6.63 19.59 7.71
N GLY A 40 7.73 18.97 8.16
CA GLY A 40 8.16 19.02 9.56
C GLY A 40 7.60 17.90 10.46
N GLY A 41 6.80 16.96 9.91
CA GLY A 41 6.39 15.74 10.62
C GLY A 41 5.16 15.89 11.52
N SER A 42 4.52 17.05 11.54
CA SER A 42 3.25 17.24 12.25
C SER A 42 2.08 16.63 11.47
N TRP A 43 1.07 16.16 12.20
CA TRP A 43 -0.17 15.65 11.61
C TRP A 43 -1.22 16.76 11.59
N GLY A 44 -1.91 16.93 10.47
CA GLY A 44 -2.94 17.97 10.32
C GLY A 44 -4.08 17.56 9.37
N PRO A 45 -5.15 18.36 9.31
CA PRO A 45 -6.30 18.11 8.43
C PRO A 45 -5.89 18.23 6.95
N LEU A 46 -6.68 17.73 6.00
CA LEU A 46 -6.41 17.83 4.55
C LEU A 46 -6.30 19.27 4.02
N GLY A 47 -6.92 20.24 4.69
CA GLY A 47 -6.75 21.67 4.41
C GLY A 47 -7.90 22.33 3.64
N GLY A 48 -9.06 21.68 3.53
CA GLY A 48 -10.27 22.29 2.95
C GLY A 48 -11.34 21.28 2.52
N PRO A 49 -12.50 21.76 2.05
CA PRO A 49 -13.56 20.91 1.50
C PRO A 49 -13.09 20.24 0.20
N VAL A 50 -13.25 18.91 0.14
CA VAL A 50 -12.83 18.11 -1.03
C VAL A 50 -13.86 18.19 -2.15
N THR A 51 -13.41 18.51 -3.36
CA THR A 51 -14.25 18.63 -4.56
C THR A 51 -14.01 17.50 -5.56
N LYS A 52 -12.80 16.95 -5.62
CA LYS A 52 -12.43 15.86 -6.51
C LYS A 52 -11.35 14.96 -5.91
N VAL A 53 -11.43 13.67 -6.19
CA VAL A 53 -10.42 12.68 -5.82
C VAL A 53 -10.02 11.92 -7.08
N ASP A 54 -8.73 11.93 -7.40
CA ASP A 54 -8.17 11.03 -8.41
C ASP A 54 -7.66 9.77 -7.72
N ALA A 55 -8.20 8.63 -8.13
CA ALA A 55 -7.82 7.35 -7.56
C ALA A 55 -7.84 6.21 -8.59
N THR A 56 -6.88 5.31 -8.47
CA THR A 56 -6.74 4.12 -9.32
C THR A 56 -7.25 2.89 -8.57
N LEU A 57 -8.15 2.12 -9.20
CA LEU A 57 -8.56 0.82 -8.69
C LEU A 57 -7.39 -0.16 -8.81
N LEU A 58 -7.01 -0.80 -7.70
CA LEU A 58 -5.93 -1.77 -7.67
C LEU A 58 -6.47 -3.19 -7.77
N ALA A 59 -5.64 -4.08 -8.34
CA ALA A 59 -5.85 -5.50 -8.18
C ALA A 59 -5.60 -5.87 -6.71
N SER A 60 -6.53 -6.62 -6.13
CA SER A 60 -6.43 -7.16 -4.78
C SER A 60 -7.06 -8.53 -4.78
N SER A 61 -6.63 -9.38 -5.71
CA SER A 61 -7.31 -10.65 -6.04
C SER A 61 -6.73 -11.86 -5.30
N LEU A 62 -5.50 -11.73 -4.80
CA LEU A 62 -4.77 -12.80 -4.15
C LEU A 62 -5.39 -13.21 -2.81
N THR A 63 -5.70 -14.49 -2.67
CA THR A 63 -6.23 -15.09 -1.43
C THR A 63 -5.19 -15.90 -0.68
N ARG A 64 -3.99 -16.02 -1.25
CA ARG A 64 -2.84 -16.79 -0.78
C ARG A 64 -1.60 -15.89 -0.80
N MET A 65 -0.57 -16.32 -0.07
CA MET A 65 0.71 -15.61 0.06
C MET A 65 1.82 -16.24 -0.80
N ASP A 66 1.44 -17.15 -1.70
CA ASP A 66 2.34 -17.92 -2.57
C ASP A 66 3.07 -17.06 -3.61
N ILE A 67 2.62 -15.83 -3.84
CA ILE A 67 3.42 -14.83 -4.57
C ILE A 67 4.84 -14.67 -4.00
N PHE A 68 5.04 -14.88 -2.70
CA PHE A 68 6.35 -14.76 -2.06
C PHE A 68 7.21 -16.03 -2.20
N ASP A 69 6.65 -17.17 -2.61
CA ASP A 69 7.40 -18.42 -2.77
C ASP A 69 8.49 -18.26 -3.85
N LYS A 70 8.21 -17.43 -4.87
CA LYS A 70 9.16 -17.00 -5.92
C LYS A 70 10.51 -16.48 -5.38
N LEU A 71 10.53 -15.87 -4.19
CA LEU A 71 11.76 -15.38 -3.57
C LEU A 71 12.73 -16.52 -3.23
N THR A 72 12.18 -17.68 -2.86
CA THR A 72 12.94 -18.89 -2.54
C THR A 72 13.20 -19.78 -3.77
N GLU A 73 12.31 -19.71 -4.76
CA GLU A 73 12.40 -20.49 -6.01
C GLU A 73 13.29 -19.85 -7.08
N ALA A 74 13.65 -18.56 -6.91
CA ALA A 74 14.59 -17.86 -7.79
C ALA A 74 15.95 -18.58 -7.87
N SER A 75 16.67 -18.37 -8.97
CA SER A 75 18.00 -18.95 -9.20
C SER A 75 18.99 -17.87 -9.64
N PRO A 76 19.91 -17.43 -8.77
CA PRO A 76 20.07 -17.85 -7.37
C PRO A 76 18.90 -17.40 -6.48
N PRO A 77 18.65 -18.06 -5.34
CA PRO A 77 17.55 -17.70 -4.45
C PRO A 77 17.81 -16.36 -3.77
N ILE A 78 16.79 -15.49 -3.77
CA ILE A 78 16.81 -14.20 -3.07
C ILE A 78 16.68 -14.44 -1.57
N VAL A 79 15.85 -15.41 -1.18
CA VAL A 79 15.67 -15.87 0.20
C VAL A 79 16.10 -17.33 0.30
N ARG A 80 17.04 -17.62 1.20
CA ARG A 80 17.56 -18.98 1.43
C ARG A 80 16.52 -19.85 2.15
N SER A 81 16.71 -21.16 2.12
CA SER A 81 15.80 -22.12 2.77
C SER A 81 15.64 -21.95 4.29
N ASN A 82 16.58 -21.26 4.95
CA ASN A 82 16.51 -20.91 6.37
C ASN A 82 15.83 -19.55 6.64
N GLY A 83 15.34 -18.88 5.59
CA GLY A 83 14.67 -17.59 5.63
C GLY A 83 15.60 -16.38 5.51
N ASP A 84 16.92 -16.58 5.45
CA ASP A 84 17.89 -15.49 5.35
C ASP A 84 17.83 -14.83 3.97
N ILE A 85 17.85 -13.50 3.95
CA ILE A 85 17.88 -12.72 2.72
C ILE A 85 19.32 -12.66 2.22
N GLY A 86 19.53 -12.97 0.94
CA GLY A 86 20.84 -12.86 0.31
C GLY A 86 21.35 -11.42 0.34
N LYS A 87 22.65 -11.25 0.61
CA LYS A 87 23.31 -9.94 0.58
C LYS A 87 23.77 -9.61 -0.84
N CYS A 88 23.85 -8.32 -1.15
CA CYS A 88 24.38 -7.81 -2.41
C CYS A 88 25.41 -6.70 -2.15
N MET A 89 26.02 -6.18 -3.22
CA MET A 89 26.89 -5.02 -3.10
C MET A 89 26.09 -3.79 -2.63
N GLU A 90 26.73 -2.95 -1.83
CA GLU A 90 26.09 -1.74 -1.34
C GLU A 90 25.81 -0.76 -2.49
N ASP A 91 24.58 -0.26 -2.56
CA ASP A 91 24.15 0.81 -3.48
C ASP A 91 23.18 1.74 -2.74
N ASN A 92 22.92 2.92 -3.29
CA ASN A 92 21.91 3.84 -2.80
C ASN A 92 21.05 4.33 -3.96
N ARG A 93 19.74 4.02 -3.90
CA ARG A 93 18.76 4.42 -4.93
C ARG A 93 17.56 5.06 -4.27
N GLU A 94 17.10 6.19 -4.81
CA GLU A 94 15.91 6.91 -4.33
C GLU A 94 15.94 7.25 -2.81
N GLY A 95 17.13 7.34 -2.20
CA GLY A 95 17.29 7.58 -0.76
C GLY A 95 17.24 6.32 0.12
N PHE A 96 17.17 5.13 -0.47
CA PHE A 96 17.25 3.85 0.23
C PHE A 96 18.63 3.22 0.08
N GLN A 97 19.19 2.76 1.19
CA GLN A 97 20.38 1.91 1.19
C GLN A 97 20.00 0.49 0.78
N ILE A 98 20.68 0.00 -0.25
CA ILE A 98 20.59 -1.37 -0.76
C ILE A 98 21.80 -2.12 -0.23
N SER A 99 21.56 -3.27 0.41
CA SER A 99 22.61 -4.18 0.89
C SER A 99 22.18 -5.66 0.83
N ASP A 100 21.00 -5.91 0.27
CA ASP A 100 20.36 -7.20 0.18
C ASP A 100 19.56 -7.33 -1.12
N LEU A 101 19.34 -8.58 -1.53
CA LEU A 101 18.71 -8.93 -2.79
C LEU A 101 17.20 -8.57 -2.83
N LEU A 102 16.53 -8.38 -1.68
CA LEU A 102 15.13 -7.93 -1.68
C LEU A 102 15.02 -6.45 -2.06
N ARG A 103 15.88 -5.61 -1.50
CA ARG A 103 15.94 -4.19 -1.87
C ARG A 103 16.48 -3.99 -3.28
N GLU A 104 17.45 -4.79 -3.70
CA GLU A 104 17.92 -4.82 -5.09
C GLU A 104 16.76 -5.15 -6.05
N LEU A 105 16.00 -6.22 -5.79
CA LEU A 105 14.83 -6.64 -6.58
C LEU A 105 13.79 -5.51 -6.76
N ILE A 106 13.61 -4.68 -5.74
CA ILE A 106 12.61 -3.61 -5.73
C ILE A 106 13.13 -2.34 -6.40
N LEU A 107 14.41 -1.98 -6.19
CA LEU A 107 14.93 -0.65 -6.52
C LEU A 107 15.86 -0.61 -7.74
N VAL A 108 16.38 -1.76 -8.19
CA VAL A 108 17.33 -1.84 -9.30
C VAL A 108 16.65 -2.51 -10.48
N GLU A 109 16.09 -1.69 -11.37
CA GLU A 109 15.34 -2.12 -12.56
C GLU A 109 16.21 -2.92 -13.55
N GLU A 110 17.53 -2.72 -13.51
CA GLU A 110 18.50 -3.43 -14.36
C GLU A 110 19.07 -4.70 -13.73
N SER A 111 18.66 -5.07 -12.51
CA SER A 111 19.16 -6.27 -11.83
C SER A 111 18.65 -7.55 -12.49
N GLU A 112 19.41 -8.65 -12.35
CA GLU A 112 18.97 -9.98 -12.82
C GLU A 112 17.64 -10.41 -12.17
N ASN A 113 17.38 -9.92 -10.96
CA ASN A 113 16.17 -10.19 -10.20
C ASN A 113 14.98 -9.31 -10.64
N ALA A 114 15.20 -8.22 -11.36
CA ALA A 114 14.17 -7.22 -11.67
C ALA A 114 12.96 -7.77 -12.44
N ALA A 115 13.11 -8.90 -13.13
CA ALA A 115 12.04 -9.56 -13.88
C ALA A 115 11.35 -10.72 -13.12
N LEU A 116 11.71 -10.98 -11.85
CA LEU A 116 11.14 -12.08 -11.06
C LEU A 116 9.61 -11.99 -10.92
N TYR A 117 9.09 -10.76 -10.86
CA TYR A 117 7.67 -10.45 -10.78
C TYR A 117 7.22 -9.69 -12.02
N SER A 118 6.13 -10.15 -12.62
CA SER A 118 5.48 -9.45 -13.73
C SER A 118 4.88 -8.11 -13.27
N GLU A 119 4.62 -7.20 -14.21
CA GLU A 119 3.96 -5.92 -13.92
C GLU A 119 2.61 -6.12 -13.21
N ALA A 120 1.81 -7.10 -13.66
CA ALA A 120 0.52 -7.41 -13.06
C ALA A 120 0.65 -7.88 -11.60
N GLU A 121 1.66 -8.69 -11.28
CA GLU A 121 1.95 -9.09 -9.91
C GLU A 121 2.43 -7.91 -9.06
N ARG A 122 3.23 -7.02 -9.65
CA ARG A 122 3.69 -5.79 -8.97
C ARG A 122 2.55 -4.80 -8.72
N ASP A 123 1.49 -4.86 -9.52
CA ASP A 123 0.29 -4.05 -9.38
C ASP A 123 -0.73 -4.61 -8.38
N GLU A 124 -0.58 -5.85 -7.94
CA GLU A 124 -1.38 -6.39 -6.83
C GLU A 124 -1.08 -5.64 -5.52
N LEU A 125 -2.15 -5.32 -4.78
CA LEU A 125 -2.06 -4.66 -3.48
C LEU A 125 -1.10 -5.39 -2.54
N LEU A 126 -1.10 -6.73 -2.58
CA LEU A 126 -0.24 -7.53 -1.71
C LEU A 126 1.25 -7.26 -1.98
N TRP A 127 1.65 -7.17 -3.25
CA TRP A 127 3.02 -6.82 -3.60
C TRP A 127 3.35 -5.38 -3.18
N ARG A 128 2.45 -4.44 -3.46
CA ARG A 128 2.68 -3.02 -3.10
C ARG A 128 2.85 -2.83 -1.59
N LEU A 129 2.06 -3.53 -0.77
CA LEU A 129 2.24 -3.53 0.69
C LEU A 129 3.58 -4.14 1.09
N PHE A 130 4.00 -5.22 0.45
CA PHE A 130 5.30 -5.85 0.70
C PHE A 130 6.46 -4.90 0.37
N GLU A 131 6.40 -4.23 -0.79
CA GLU A 131 7.38 -3.20 -1.18
C GLU A 131 7.50 -2.11 -0.11
N HIS A 132 6.37 -1.56 0.35
CA HIS A 132 6.38 -0.54 1.41
C HIS A 132 7.01 -1.04 2.70
N VAL A 133 6.74 -2.28 3.08
CA VAL A 133 7.25 -2.92 4.30
C VAL A 133 8.75 -3.19 4.21
N VAL A 134 9.26 -3.70 3.08
CA VAL A 134 10.69 -4.00 2.86
C VAL A 134 11.53 -2.72 2.80
N LEU A 135 11.05 -1.72 2.07
CA LEU A 135 11.74 -0.44 1.92
C LEU A 135 11.71 0.37 3.22
N GLY A 136 10.61 0.28 3.98
CA GLY A 136 10.44 0.94 5.27
C GLY A 136 10.40 2.47 5.22
N GLY A 137 10.35 3.09 6.41
CA GLY A 137 10.36 4.55 6.58
C GLY A 137 11.75 5.15 6.79
N ALA A 138 11.80 6.43 7.16
CA ALA A 138 13.04 7.20 7.30
C ALA A 138 14.07 6.66 8.32
N CYS A 139 13.64 5.83 9.28
CA CYS A 139 14.53 5.22 10.27
C CYS A 139 15.06 3.83 9.87
N CYS A 140 14.92 3.42 8.60
CA CYS A 140 15.47 2.18 8.03
C CYS A 140 15.33 0.92 8.92
N GLN A 141 14.22 0.18 8.79
CA GLN A 141 14.01 -1.09 9.50
C GLN A 141 14.38 -2.26 8.58
N PHE A 142 15.68 -2.51 8.42
CA PHE A 142 16.14 -3.70 7.69
C PHE A 142 16.04 -4.95 8.58
N GLU A 143 15.68 -6.06 7.97
CA GLU A 143 15.64 -7.38 8.59
C GLU A 143 16.60 -8.29 7.83
N ASP A 144 17.26 -9.21 8.52
CA ASP A 144 18.09 -10.22 7.86
C ASP A 144 17.27 -11.42 7.36
N LYS A 145 16.02 -11.54 7.83
CA LYS A 145 15.09 -12.61 7.46
C LYS A 145 13.87 -12.07 6.72
N ALA A 146 13.34 -12.86 5.79
CA ALA A 146 12.16 -12.49 5.02
C ALA A 146 10.84 -12.61 5.80
N GLU A 147 10.78 -13.50 6.79
CA GLU A 147 9.56 -13.83 7.54
C GLU A 147 8.88 -12.61 8.20
N PRO A 148 9.59 -11.68 8.89
CA PRO A 148 8.97 -10.49 9.46
C PRO A 148 8.27 -9.61 8.42
N TYR A 149 8.82 -9.49 7.21
CA TYR A 149 8.22 -8.73 6.13
C TYR A 149 6.97 -9.40 5.58
N VAL A 150 7.03 -10.71 5.33
CA VAL A 150 5.89 -11.48 4.83
C VAL A 150 4.73 -11.48 5.82
N GLU A 151 5.00 -11.71 7.12
CA GLU A 151 3.97 -11.72 8.15
C GLU A 151 3.37 -10.33 8.41
N THR A 152 4.18 -9.27 8.37
CA THR A 152 3.68 -7.89 8.49
C THR A 152 2.78 -7.54 7.29
N CYS A 153 3.22 -7.85 6.07
CA CYS A 153 2.45 -7.63 4.86
C CYS A 153 1.12 -8.41 4.88
N LYS A 154 1.15 -9.68 5.28
CA LYS A 154 -0.04 -10.53 5.45
C LYS A 154 -1.03 -9.95 6.46
N ARG A 155 -0.57 -9.41 7.58
CA ARG A 155 -1.43 -8.74 8.57
C ARG A 155 -2.09 -7.49 7.99
N LEU A 156 -1.32 -6.64 7.31
CA LEU A 156 -1.86 -5.44 6.64
C LEU A 156 -2.87 -5.80 5.56
N TYR A 157 -2.57 -6.81 4.74
CA TYR A 157 -3.47 -7.26 3.68
C TYR A 157 -4.80 -7.77 4.25
N LYS A 158 -4.76 -8.60 5.29
CA LYS A 158 -5.97 -9.11 5.98
C LYS A 158 -6.75 -8.01 6.70
N GLU A 159 -6.07 -6.97 7.16
CA GLU A 159 -6.75 -5.82 7.74
C GLU A 159 -7.51 -5.03 6.68
N LEU A 160 -6.96 -4.89 5.47
CA LEU A 160 -7.59 -4.11 4.40
C LEU A 160 -8.64 -4.87 3.58
N VAL A 161 -8.37 -6.14 3.28
CA VAL A 161 -9.14 -6.91 2.30
C VAL A 161 -9.95 -8.00 2.98
N CYS A 162 -11.23 -8.03 2.68
CA CYS A 162 -12.14 -9.09 3.10
C CYS A 162 -12.25 -10.13 1.97
N ALA A 163 -12.25 -11.40 2.34
CA ALA A 163 -12.48 -12.51 1.44
C ALA A 163 -13.76 -13.25 1.83
N GLN A 164 -14.51 -13.72 0.83
CA GLN A 164 -15.70 -14.53 1.04
C GLN A 164 -15.71 -15.72 0.10
N LYS A 165 -16.46 -16.76 0.48
CA LYS A 165 -16.76 -17.85 -0.43
C LYS A 165 -17.84 -17.40 -1.41
N ASP A 166 -17.55 -17.45 -2.69
CA ASP A 166 -18.51 -17.18 -3.74
C ASP A 166 -19.63 -18.24 -3.70
N PRO A 167 -20.91 -17.88 -3.55
CA PRO A 167 -21.99 -18.85 -3.42
C PRO A 167 -22.19 -19.73 -4.65
N ALA A 168 -21.86 -19.23 -5.85
CA ALA A 168 -22.08 -19.94 -7.11
C ALA A 168 -20.94 -20.92 -7.43
N SER A 169 -19.69 -20.48 -7.29
CA SER A 169 -18.49 -21.26 -7.63
C SER A 169 -17.89 -22.01 -6.44
N GLY A 170 -18.24 -21.63 -5.20
CA GLY A 170 -17.66 -22.18 -3.99
C GLY A 170 -16.19 -21.80 -3.74
N LYS A 171 -15.60 -20.94 -4.58
CA LYS A 171 -14.20 -20.50 -4.44
C LYS A 171 -14.11 -19.28 -3.51
N VAL A 172 -13.00 -19.17 -2.79
CA VAL A 172 -12.72 -17.96 -2.00
C VAL A 172 -12.28 -16.85 -2.94
N GLN A 173 -12.90 -15.68 -2.83
CA GLN A 173 -12.57 -14.49 -3.59
C GLN A 173 -12.53 -13.27 -2.68
N THR A 174 -11.72 -12.28 -3.03
CA THR A 174 -11.71 -10.98 -2.37
C THR A 174 -12.93 -10.16 -2.80
N VAL A 175 -13.57 -9.49 -1.83
CA VAL A 175 -14.77 -8.68 -2.11
C VAL A 175 -14.48 -7.19 -2.11
N SER A 176 -13.49 -6.76 -1.32
CA SER A 176 -13.13 -5.37 -1.17
C SER A 176 -12.69 -4.78 -2.50
N ALA A 177 -13.05 -3.52 -2.75
CA ALA A 177 -12.48 -2.73 -3.84
C ALA A 177 -11.44 -1.78 -3.23
N VAL A 178 -10.20 -1.85 -3.69
CA VAL A 178 -9.10 -1.06 -3.10
C VAL A 178 -8.63 0.00 -4.08
N TYR A 179 -8.64 1.25 -3.63
CA TYR A 179 -8.24 2.40 -4.42
C TYR A 179 -6.93 2.98 -3.90
N LYS A 180 -5.97 3.23 -4.79
CA LYS A 180 -4.84 4.11 -4.51
C LYS A 180 -5.27 5.54 -4.78
N VAL A 181 -5.29 6.38 -3.75
CA VAL A 181 -5.55 7.82 -3.90
C VAL A 181 -4.28 8.49 -4.40
N ASN A 182 -4.35 9.04 -5.61
CA ASN A 182 -3.21 9.69 -6.26
C ASN A 182 -3.17 11.19 -5.95
N SER A 183 -4.33 11.85 -5.99
CA SER A 183 -4.45 13.28 -5.68
C SER A 183 -5.84 13.66 -5.18
N ILE A 184 -5.92 14.77 -4.43
CA ILE A 184 -7.16 15.34 -3.92
C ILE A 184 -7.19 16.82 -4.30
N GLN A 185 -8.33 17.30 -4.79
CA GLN A 185 -8.58 18.72 -5.07
C GLN A 185 -9.64 19.24 -4.12
N GLY A 186 -9.44 20.46 -3.65
CA GLY A 186 -10.44 21.25 -2.94
C GLY A 186 -10.88 22.46 -3.77
N GLU A 187 -11.70 23.32 -3.17
CA GLU A 187 -12.23 24.51 -3.84
C GLU A 187 -11.14 25.51 -4.25
N SER A 188 -10.11 25.68 -3.43
CA SER A 188 -8.99 26.61 -3.68
C SER A 188 -7.84 25.99 -4.49
N GLY A 189 -8.01 24.77 -5.02
CA GLY A 189 -7.01 24.06 -5.80
C GLY A 189 -6.56 22.73 -5.16
N PRO A 190 -5.39 22.18 -5.58
CA PRO A 190 -4.89 20.90 -5.07
C PRO A 190 -4.65 20.92 -3.56
N LEU A 191 -5.10 19.88 -2.85
CA LEU A 191 -4.80 19.67 -1.44
C LEU A 191 -3.53 18.82 -1.31
N GLU A 192 -2.61 19.24 -0.46
CA GLU A 192 -1.34 18.54 -0.25
C GLU A 192 -1.58 17.25 0.56
N LEU A 193 -1.56 16.10 -0.13
CA LEU A 193 -1.74 14.78 0.47
C LEU A 193 -0.45 14.24 1.11
N TYR A 194 0.72 14.62 0.58
CA TYR A 194 2.03 14.18 1.05
C TYR A 194 2.99 15.37 1.17
N PRO A 195 3.90 15.38 2.17
CA PRO A 195 4.79 16.51 2.44
C PRO A 195 5.99 16.59 1.48
N SER A 196 6.32 15.49 0.81
CA SER A 196 7.45 15.37 -0.12
C SER A 196 7.09 14.37 -1.22
N ARG A 197 7.92 14.25 -2.27
CA ARG A 197 7.82 13.13 -3.23
C ARG A 197 8.66 11.96 -2.71
N SER A 198 8.05 10.79 -2.59
CA SER A 198 8.72 9.56 -2.19
C SER A 198 7.91 8.35 -2.64
N ARG A 199 8.58 7.27 -3.00
CA ARG A 199 7.99 5.95 -3.27
C ARG A 199 7.22 5.39 -2.07
N GLN A 200 7.62 5.78 -0.85
CA GLN A 200 6.97 5.42 0.40
C GLN A 200 5.67 6.17 0.68
N ASN A 201 5.27 7.12 -0.17
CA ASN A 201 3.99 7.79 -0.04
C ASN A 201 2.87 6.94 -0.61
N PHE A 202 1.87 6.64 0.21
CA PHE A 202 0.67 5.97 -0.26
C PHE A 202 -0.55 6.27 0.60
N CYS A 203 -1.72 6.16 -0.05
CA CYS A 203 -3.02 6.26 0.57
C CYS A 203 -3.92 5.25 -0.12
N TYR A 204 -4.21 4.14 0.59
CA TYR A 204 -5.08 3.09 0.09
C TYR A 204 -6.43 3.18 0.80
N ALA A 205 -7.51 3.28 0.03
CA ALA A 205 -8.86 3.22 0.53
C ALA A 205 -9.48 1.87 0.13
N ALA A 206 -9.60 0.96 1.09
CA ALA A 206 -10.22 -0.34 0.91
C ALA A 206 -11.70 -0.27 1.30
N VAL A 207 -12.58 -0.41 0.31
CA VAL A 207 -14.03 -0.37 0.47
C VAL A 207 -14.55 -1.79 0.66
N ASP A 208 -15.10 -2.08 1.83
CA ASP A 208 -15.80 -3.32 2.14
C ASP A 208 -17.32 -3.12 1.93
N PRO A 209 -17.90 -3.70 0.84
CA PRO A 209 -19.32 -3.57 0.56
C PRO A 209 -20.22 -4.35 1.51
N VAL A 210 -19.70 -5.37 2.20
CA VAL A 210 -20.46 -6.23 3.10
C VAL A 210 -20.63 -5.54 4.45
N GLN A 211 -19.53 -5.05 5.03
CA GLN A 211 -19.57 -4.33 6.30
C GLN A 211 -19.97 -2.86 6.16
N ARG A 212 -19.96 -2.34 4.93
CA ARG A 212 -20.12 -0.93 4.57
C ARG A 212 -19.11 -0.04 5.30
N ILE A 213 -17.84 -0.47 5.26
CA ILE A 213 -16.72 0.22 5.87
C ILE A 213 -15.70 0.58 4.79
N VAL A 214 -15.14 1.78 4.85
CA VAL A 214 -13.91 2.12 4.13
C VAL A 214 -12.76 2.15 5.14
N LYS A 215 -11.70 1.40 4.87
CA LYS A 215 -10.44 1.46 5.62
C LYS A 215 -9.42 2.27 4.82
N ILE A 216 -8.92 3.35 5.39
CA ILE A 216 -7.92 4.23 4.79
C ILE A 216 -6.58 3.95 5.45
N LEU A 217 -5.66 3.33 4.71
CA LEU A 217 -4.27 3.16 5.13
C LEU A 217 -3.41 4.23 4.47
N TYR A 218 -2.82 5.09 5.30
CA TYR A 218 -2.03 6.22 4.85
C TYR A 218 -0.61 6.18 5.42
N HIS A 219 0.34 6.45 4.55
CA HIS A 219 1.73 6.67 4.90
C HIS A 219 2.32 7.79 4.04
N ALA A 220 3.20 8.57 4.65
CA ALA A 220 3.92 9.61 3.99
C ALA A 220 5.35 9.64 4.54
N TYR A 221 6.30 9.85 3.64
CA TYR A 221 7.70 9.94 3.96
C TYR A 221 8.08 11.37 4.38
N VAL A 222 8.74 11.47 5.52
CA VAL A 222 9.45 12.67 5.98
C VAL A 222 10.84 12.21 6.40
N PRO A 223 11.91 12.83 5.89
CA PRO A 223 13.28 12.45 6.28
C PRO A 223 13.50 12.67 7.77
N TYR A 224 14.35 11.84 8.37
CA TYR A 224 14.70 11.91 9.79
C TYR A 224 15.92 12.82 10.04
N TRP A 225 16.18 13.81 9.17
CA TRP A 225 17.21 14.85 9.34
C TRP A 225 17.05 15.94 8.27
#